data_AF-A0A7Y3FAA5-F1
#
_entry.id   AF-A0A7Y3FAA5-F1
#
_cell.length_a   1.000
_cell.length_b   1.000
_cell.length_c   1.000
_cell.angle_alpha   90.00
_cell.angle_beta   90.00
_cell.angle_gamma   90.00
#
_symmetry.space_group_name_H-M   'P 1'
#
loop_
_entity.id
_entity.type
_entity.pdbx_description
1 polymer ?
#
loop_
_entity_poly.entity_id
_entity_poly.type
_entity_poly.pdbx_seq_one_letter_code
_entity_poly.pdbx_strand_id
1 'polypeptide(L)'
;MSSKVNHSMSLAKPDVQALSTKQKVSVGLGVIGLFILVLAFFNTNFPNKSLFLILALGLISVGTILFANAAYLKKSEGIKNDGVWFKSMSSRGILGWITGIILTLFYIVLYFYPHYLGLSKDGASNNGLIALFDPLSNLLSGRNASQWFVYGTLYTIAILAFGYKFILKYRHNRYQQIRTGSVMFFQLAFAFLIPEFMYRMNSGLPYYDLKSIWPLNYYIFDEWSVKGFLSNGNIGLALLLFGVVSIFIITPILTYKYGKRWY
;
A
#
# COMPACT_ATOMS: atom_id res chain seq x y z
N MET A 1 35.27 14.67 -21.92
CA MET A 1 35.24 13.19 -21.75
C MET A 1 33.80 12.73 -21.91
N SER A 2 33.47 12.09 -23.03
CA SER A 2 32.14 11.50 -23.24
C SER A 2 32.04 10.23 -22.38
N SER A 3 31.29 10.29 -21.28
CA SER A 3 30.95 9.09 -20.51
C SER A 3 29.95 8.27 -21.34
N LYS A 4 30.46 7.33 -22.14
CA LYS A 4 29.61 6.32 -22.77
C LYS A 4 28.94 5.50 -21.65
N VAL A 5 27.68 5.80 -21.37
CA VAL A 5 26.86 5.03 -20.44
C VAL A 5 26.53 3.70 -21.12
N ASN A 6 27.29 2.65 -20.81
CA ASN A 6 26.98 1.31 -21.27
C ASN A 6 25.73 0.80 -20.55
N HIS A 7 24.60 0.78 -21.26
CA HIS A 7 23.36 0.17 -20.78
C HIS A 7 23.45 -1.35 -20.87
N SER A 8 24.05 -1.99 -19.87
CA SER A 8 24.01 -3.44 -19.73
C SER A 8 22.61 -3.89 -19.31
N MET A 9 21.98 -4.74 -20.14
CA MET A 9 20.72 -5.43 -19.84
C MET A 9 20.91 -6.72 -19.03
N SER A 10 22.13 -7.05 -18.63
CA SER A 10 22.43 -8.30 -17.90
C SER A 10 21.73 -8.35 -16.53
N LEU A 11 21.19 -9.53 -16.20
CA LEU A 11 20.72 -9.88 -14.85
C LEU A 11 21.87 -9.90 -13.83
N ALA A 12 23.08 -10.27 -14.28
CA ALA A 12 24.30 -10.24 -13.48
C ALA A 12 25.11 -8.99 -13.84
N LYS A 13 25.16 -8.01 -12.93
CA LYS A 13 26.08 -6.87 -13.02
C LYS A 13 27.25 -7.11 -12.05
N PRO A 14 28.50 -7.14 -12.52
CA PRO A 14 29.66 -7.36 -11.66
C PRO A 14 29.96 -6.16 -10.72
N ASP A 15 29.50 -4.95 -11.06
CA ASP A 15 29.80 -3.71 -10.33
C ASP A 15 28.79 -3.36 -9.21
N VAL A 16 27.83 -4.23 -8.91
CA VAL A 16 26.85 -3.95 -7.83
C VAL A 16 27.40 -4.49 -6.53
N GLN A 17 27.50 -3.64 -5.50
CA GLN A 17 27.84 -4.06 -4.14
C GLN A 17 26.99 -5.27 -3.74
N ALA A 18 27.67 -6.41 -3.54
CA ALA A 18 27.01 -7.65 -3.18
C ALA A 18 26.22 -7.46 -1.87
N LEU A 19 25.01 -8.03 -1.82
CA LEU A 19 24.19 -8.00 -0.60
C LEU A 19 24.92 -8.71 0.53
N SER A 20 24.94 -8.09 1.71
CA SER A 20 25.43 -8.74 2.92
C SER A 20 24.58 -9.96 3.27
N THR A 21 25.14 -10.92 4.03
CA THR A 21 24.41 -12.13 4.47
C THR A 21 23.10 -11.78 5.17
N LYS A 22 23.09 -10.75 6.02
CA LYS A 22 21.87 -10.25 6.68
C LYS A 22 20.83 -9.78 5.67
N GLN A 23 21.23 -9.01 4.66
CA GLN A 23 20.31 -8.56 3.61
C GLN A 23 19.78 -9.72 2.76
N LYS A 24 20.59 -10.74 2.45
CA LYS A 24 20.14 -11.94 1.73
C LYS A 24 19.07 -12.70 2.51
N VAL A 25 19.29 -12.92 3.82
CA VAL A 25 18.29 -13.54 4.69
C VAL A 25 17.01 -12.71 4.75
N SER A 26 17.12 -11.39 4.88
CA SER A 26 15.97 -10.49 4.88
C SER A 26 15.16 -10.55 3.58
N VAL A 27 15.83 -10.61 2.42
CA VAL A 27 15.17 -10.81 1.12
C VAL A 27 14.50 -12.18 1.07
N GLY A 28 15.17 -13.24 1.52
CA GLY A 28 14.60 -14.58 1.58
C GLY A 28 13.31 -14.64 2.39
N LEU A 29 13.28 -14.05 3.58
CA LEU A 29 12.07 -13.94 4.41
C LEU A 29 10.93 -13.23 3.67
N GLY A 30 11.22 -12.09 3.05
CA GLY A 30 10.21 -11.34 2.27
C GLY A 30 9.69 -12.14 1.07
N VAL A 31 10.55 -12.87 0.37
CA VAL A 31 10.17 -13.73 -0.76
C VAL A 31 9.31 -14.91 -0.31
N ILE A 32 9.59 -15.51 0.85
CA ILE A 32 8.73 -16.57 1.41
C ILE A 32 7.33 -16.02 1.71
N GLY A 33 7.23 -14.84 2.32
CA GLY A 33 5.93 -14.20 2.56
C GLY A 33 5.17 -13.89 1.27
N LEU A 34 5.87 -13.40 0.24
CA LEU A 34 5.28 -13.17 -1.09
C LEU A 34 4.86 -14.47 -1.77
N PHE A 35 5.63 -15.55 -1.60
CA PHE A 35 5.31 -16.85 -2.15
C PHE A 35 4.00 -17.42 -1.58
N ILE A 36 3.72 -17.20 -0.29
CA ILE A 36 2.43 -17.57 0.31
C ILE A 36 1.27 -16.83 -0.38
N LEU A 37 1.43 -15.53 -0.68
CA LEU A 37 0.41 -14.76 -1.42
C LEU A 37 0.24 -15.26 -2.86
N VAL A 38 1.31 -15.67 -3.52
CA VAL A 38 1.25 -16.27 -4.86
C VAL A 38 0.53 -17.61 -4.83
N LEU A 39 0.78 -18.45 -3.82
CA LEU A 39 0.02 -19.70 -3.64
C LEU A 39 -1.47 -19.42 -3.40
N ALA A 40 -1.81 -18.38 -2.63
CA ALA A 40 -3.20 -17.95 -2.46
C ALA A 40 -3.81 -17.48 -3.78
N PHE A 41 -3.06 -16.76 -4.60
CA PHE A 41 -3.49 -16.35 -5.94
C PHE A 41 -3.82 -17.54 -6.85
N PHE A 42 -3.05 -18.64 -6.77
CA PHE A 42 -3.36 -19.89 -7.49
C PHE A 42 -4.43 -20.77 -6.81
N ASN A 43 -5.21 -20.20 -5.88
CA ASN A 43 -6.31 -20.87 -5.19
C ASN A 43 -5.89 -22.14 -4.40
N THR A 44 -4.69 -22.12 -3.82
CA THR A 44 -4.22 -23.20 -2.95
C THR A 44 -5.04 -23.23 -1.65
N ASN A 45 -5.48 -24.41 -1.21
CA ASN A 45 -6.30 -24.52 0.00
C ASN A 45 -5.44 -24.40 1.27
N PHE A 46 -5.69 -23.35 2.07
CA PHE A 46 -5.01 -23.14 3.35
C PHE A 46 -5.88 -23.60 4.51
N PRO A 47 -5.40 -24.54 5.36
CA PRO A 47 -6.19 -25.06 6.47
C PRO A 47 -6.51 -23.99 7.54
N ASN A 48 -5.63 -22.99 7.73
CA ASN A 48 -5.86 -21.86 8.62
C ASN A 48 -5.51 -20.53 7.93
N LYS A 49 -6.49 -19.97 7.21
CA LYS A 49 -6.34 -18.72 6.43
C LYS A 49 -5.77 -17.57 7.27
N SER A 50 -6.21 -17.42 8.53
CA SER A 50 -5.74 -16.36 9.44
C SER A 50 -4.25 -16.46 9.74
N LEU A 51 -3.77 -17.67 10.05
CA LEU A 51 -2.36 -17.91 10.35
C LEU A 51 -1.49 -17.64 9.11
N PHE A 52 -1.88 -18.15 7.95
CA PHE A 52 -1.13 -17.94 6.71
C PHE A 52 -1.11 -16.48 6.27
N LEU A 53 -2.19 -15.73 6.50
CA LEU A 53 -2.22 -14.29 6.27
C LEU A 53 -1.23 -13.55 7.17
N ILE A 54 -1.24 -13.83 8.48
CA ILE A 54 -0.31 -13.22 9.44
C ILE A 54 1.14 -13.57 9.08
N LEU A 55 1.41 -14.81 8.71
CA LEU A 55 2.74 -15.22 8.26
C LEU A 55 3.15 -14.49 6.98
N ALA A 56 2.29 -14.42 5.97
CA ALA A 56 2.61 -13.75 4.71
C ALA A 56 2.96 -12.27 4.93
N LEU A 57 2.07 -11.54 5.60
CA LEU A 57 2.22 -10.10 5.86
C LEU A 57 3.34 -9.82 6.87
N GLY A 58 3.48 -10.66 7.88
CA GLY A 58 4.54 -10.59 8.89
C GLY A 58 5.92 -10.81 8.30
N LEU A 59 6.11 -11.86 7.49
CA LEU A 59 7.39 -12.15 6.83
C LEU A 59 7.81 -11.04 5.86
N ILE A 60 6.87 -10.49 5.08
CA ILE A 60 7.12 -9.34 4.19
C ILE A 60 7.56 -8.12 5.02
N SER A 61 6.84 -7.81 6.09
CA SER A 61 7.10 -6.65 6.94
C SER A 61 8.44 -6.78 7.68
N VAL A 62 8.67 -7.91 8.34
CA VAL A 62 9.90 -8.21 9.08
C VAL A 62 11.10 -8.27 8.13
N GLY A 63 10.97 -8.94 6.98
CA GLY A 63 12.00 -8.98 5.96
C GLY A 63 12.39 -7.57 5.49
N THR A 64 11.42 -6.70 5.24
CA THR A 64 11.67 -5.31 4.81
C THR A 64 12.34 -4.48 5.92
N ILE A 65 11.90 -4.62 7.17
CA ILE A 65 12.47 -3.93 8.34
C ILE A 65 13.91 -4.37 8.58
N LEU A 66 14.18 -5.67 8.59
CA LEU A 66 15.52 -6.22 8.78
C LEU A 66 16.47 -5.77 7.64
N PHE A 67 15.98 -5.76 6.40
CA PHE A 67 16.74 -5.25 5.28
C PHE A 67 17.08 -3.76 5.45
N ALA A 68 16.09 -2.94 5.85
CA ALA A 68 16.31 -1.51 6.10
C ALA A 68 17.34 -1.28 7.21
N ASN A 69 17.22 -2.02 8.32
CA ASN A 69 18.16 -1.97 9.44
C ASN A 69 19.59 -2.29 9.01
N ALA A 70 19.77 -3.39 8.28
CA ALA A 70 21.08 -3.76 7.75
C ALA A 70 21.63 -2.73 6.74
N ALA A 71 20.76 -2.05 6.00
CA ALA A 71 21.16 -1.10 4.97
C ALA A 71 21.53 0.29 5.51
N TYR A 72 20.88 0.78 6.58
CA TYR A 72 21.00 2.18 7.01
C TYR A 72 21.59 2.38 8.41
N LEU A 73 21.47 1.42 9.35
CA LEU A 73 21.95 1.65 10.73
C LEU A 73 23.46 1.83 10.83
N LYS A 74 24.22 1.11 9.99
CA LYS A 74 25.69 1.17 9.94
C LYS A 74 26.22 2.32 9.08
N LYS A 75 25.35 3.09 8.42
CA LYS A 75 25.79 4.22 7.60
C LYS A 75 26.04 5.44 8.49
N SER A 76 27.07 6.20 8.13
CA SER A 76 27.33 7.49 8.78
C SER A 76 26.20 8.45 8.48
N GLU A 77 26.10 9.48 9.31
CA GLU A 77 25.07 10.50 9.22
C GLU A 77 25.12 11.27 7.89
N GLY A 78 23.97 11.78 7.44
CA GLY A 78 23.83 12.62 6.24
C GLY A 78 22.97 12.03 5.12
N ILE A 79 22.56 12.89 4.17
CA ILE A 79 21.82 12.50 2.97
C ILE A 79 22.83 12.05 1.91
N LYS A 80 22.98 10.73 1.73
CA LYS A 80 23.94 10.16 0.78
C LYS A 80 23.26 9.62 -0.47
N ASN A 81 23.95 9.74 -1.62
CA ASN A 81 23.55 9.08 -2.85
C ASN A 81 24.04 7.64 -2.85
N ASP A 82 23.14 6.70 -2.59
CA ASP A 82 23.42 5.26 -2.56
C ASP A 82 23.46 4.60 -3.95
N GLY A 83 23.68 5.39 -5.01
CA GLY A 83 23.73 4.90 -6.39
C GLY A 83 22.46 4.19 -6.82
N VAL A 84 21.31 4.54 -6.24
CA VAL A 84 20.02 3.84 -6.46
C VAL A 84 19.67 3.82 -7.95
N TRP A 85 19.96 4.91 -8.66
CA TRP A 85 19.75 5.05 -10.10
C TRP A 85 20.50 4.04 -10.96
N PHE A 86 21.59 3.44 -10.47
CA PHE A 86 22.36 2.44 -11.21
C PHE A 86 21.86 1.00 -11.00
N LYS A 87 20.99 0.78 -10.00
CA LYS A 87 20.42 -0.55 -9.72
C LYS A 87 19.47 -0.96 -10.83
N SER A 88 19.44 -2.25 -11.18
CA SER A 88 18.58 -2.77 -12.27
C SER A 88 17.10 -2.39 -12.11
N MET A 89 16.61 -2.30 -10.88
CA MET A 89 15.23 -1.90 -10.57
C MET A 89 14.91 -0.45 -10.94
N SER A 90 15.90 0.46 -10.88
CA SER A 90 15.70 1.90 -11.08
C SER A 90 16.34 2.43 -12.37
N SER A 91 17.16 1.64 -13.04
CA SER A 91 17.87 1.97 -14.29
C SER A 91 17.15 1.48 -15.56
N ARG A 92 15.83 1.23 -15.50
CA ARG A 92 15.06 0.61 -16.60
C ARG A 92 15.64 -0.76 -17.03
N GLY A 93 16.31 -1.48 -16.12
CA GLY A 93 16.81 -2.83 -16.38
C GLY A 93 15.68 -3.87 -16.39
N ILE A 94 16.00 -5.11 -16.73
CA ILE A 94 15.03 -6.22 -16.89
C ILE A 94 14.10 -6.36 -15.68
N LEU A 95 14.64 -6.34 -14.46
CA LEU A 95 13.83 -6.47 -13.23
C LEU A 95 12.82 -5.32 -13.06
N GLY A 96 13.17 -4.11 -13.50
CA GLY A 96 12.27 -2.96 -13.50
C GLY A 96 11.12 -3.13 -14.49
N TRP A 97 11.41 -3.61 -15.70
CA TRP A 97 10.39 -3.93 -16.70
C TRP A 97 9.45 -5.05 -16.26
N ILE A 98 9.99 -6.15 -15.73
CA ILE A 98 9.19 -7.28 -15.20
C ILE A 98 8.25 -6.76 -14.10
N THR A 99 8.78 -5.97 -13.16
CA THR A 99 7.97 -5.41 -12.07
C THR A 99 6.89 -4.48 -12.61
N GLY A 100 7.21 -3.63 -13.60
CA GLY A 100 6.25 -2.74 -14.25
C GLY A 100 5.11 -3.52 -14.90
N ILE A 101 5.43 -4.55 -15.70
CA ILE A 101 4.42 -5.41 -16.36
C ILE A 101 3.53 -6.11 -15.33
N ILE A 102 4.12 -6.71 -14.28
CA ILE A 102 3.36 -7.39 -13.22
C ILE A 102 2.39 -6.41 -12.53
N LEU A 103 2.85 -5.20 -12.20
CA LEU A 103 1.99 -4.19 -11.57
C LEU A 103 0.87 -3.75 -12.52
N THR A 104 1.16 -3.48 -13.79
CA THR A 104 0.14 -3.10 -14.76
C THR A 104 -0.91 -4.20 -14.94
N LEU A 105 -0.49 -5.46 -15.08
CA LEU A 105 -1.41 -6.60 -15.17
C LEU A 105 -2.23 -6.77 -13.89
N PHE A 106 -1.61 -6.61 -12.73
CA PHE A 106 -2.31 -6.64 -11.45
C PHE A 106 -3.42 -5.59 -11.39
N TYR A 107 -3.16 -4.35 -11.81
CA TYR A 107 -4.18 -3.30 -11.85
C TYR A 107 -5.28 -3.57 -12.88
N ILE A 108 -4.95 -4.13 -14.06
CA ILE A 108 -5.96 -4.53 -15.05
C ILE A 108 -6.89 -5.59 -14.44
N VAL A 109 -6.33 -6.63 -13.82
CA VAL A 109 -7.13 -7.68 -13.17
C VAL A 109 -7.95 -7.10 -12.03
N LEU A 110 -7.37 -6.23 -11.21
CA LEU A 110 -8.06 -5.62 -10.08
C LEU A 110 -9.26 -4.74 -10.50
N TYR A 111 -9.15 -3.98 -11.59
CA TYR A 111 -10.26 -3.12 -12.02
C TYR A 111 -11.29 -3.87 -12.88
N PHE A 112 -10.85 -4.70 -13.82
CA PHE A 112 -11.73 -5.28 -14.83
C PHE A 112 -12.11 -6.73 -14.54
N TYR A 113 -11.26 -7.50 -13.87
CA TYR A 113 -11.46 -8.93 -13.66
C TYR A 113 -11.24 -9.39 -12.20
N PRO A 114 -12.01 -8.83 -11.23
CA PRO A 114 -11.95 -9.19 -9.81
C PRO A 114 -11.97 -10.69 -9.51
N HIS A 115 -12.71 -11.43 -10.33
CA HIS A 115 -12.96 -12.84 -10.15
C HIS A 115 -11.68 -13.69 -10.26
N TYR A 116 -10.67 -13.22 -11.01
CA TYR A 116 -9.35 -13.89 -11.03
C TYR A 116 -8.56 -13.72 -9.74
N LEU A 117 -8.86 -12.69 -8.92
CA LEU A 117 -8.33 -12.56 -7.57
C LEU A 117 -9.10 -13.41 -6.56
N GLY A 118 -10.20 -14.03 -7.00
CA GLY A 118 -11.07 -14.88 -6.19
C GLY A 118 -12.28 -14.16 -5.58
N LEU A 119 -12.69 -13.02 -6.17
CA LEU A 119 -13.92 -12.33 -5.76
C LEU A 119 -15.12 -13.16 -6.23
N SER A 120 -15.93 -13.61 -5.28
CA SER A 120 -17.18 -14.30 -5.60
C SER A 120 -18.31 -13.32 -5.91
N LYS A 121 -19.22 -13.71 -6.80
CA LYS A 121 -20.45 -12.98 -7.09
C LYS A 121 -21.57 -13.43 -6.13
N ASP A 122 -22.51 -12.52 -5.88
CA ASP A 122 -23.80 -12.83 -5.22
C ASP A 122 -23.70 -13.41 -3.79
N GLY A 123 -22.72 -12.96 -3.01
CA GLY A 123 -22.58 -13.33 -1.59
C GLY A 123 -22.03 -14.73 -1.32
N ALA A 124 -21.60 -15.46 -2.36
CA ALA A 124 -20.88 -16.71 -2.19
C ALA A 124 -19.50 -16.50 -1.52
N SER A 125 -18.97 -17.56 -0.91
CA SER A 125 -17.65 -17.51 -0.25
C SER A 125 -16.56 -17.13 -1.24
N ASN A 126 -15.68 -16.19 -0.85
CA ASN A 126 -14.53 -15.83 -1.66
C ASN A 126 -13.57 -17.00 -1.79
N ASN A 127 -12.82 -17.00 -2.90
CA ASN A 127 -11.77 -17.97 -3.18
C ASN A 127 -10.40 -17.28 -3.33
N GLY A 128 -9.35 -18.07 -3.51
CA GLY A 128 -8.03 -17.58 -3.85
C GLY A 128 -7.43 -16.55 -2.90
N LEU A 129 -6.88 -15.48 -3.49
CA LEU A 129 -6.18 -14.44 -2.75
C LEU A 129 -7.14 -13.67 -1.84
N ILE A 130 -8.32 -13.29 -2.33
CA ILE A 130 -9.28 -12.52 -1.53
C ILE A 130 -9.76 -13.32 -0.32
N ALA A 131 -9.97 -14.63 -0.48
CA ALA A 131 -10.37 -15.50 0.62
C ALA A 131 -9.36 -15.52 1.78
N LEU A 132 -8.06 -15.38 1.49
CA LEU A 132 -7.02 -15.32 2.52
C LEU A 132 -7.19 -14.08 3.43
N PHE A 133 -7.77 -12.99 2.92
CA PHE A 133 -8.01 -11.75 3.64
C PHE A 133 -9.38 -11.68 4.32
N ASP A 134 -10.28 -12.63 4.05
CA ASP A 134 -11.62 -12.67 4.68
C ASP A 134 -11.58 -12.61 6.22
N PRO A 135 -10.68 -13.31 6.94
CA PRO A 135 -10.66 -13.23 8.40
C PRO A 135 -10.32 -11.83 8.92
N LEU A 136 -9.41 -11.13 8.23
CA LEU A 136 -9.01 -9.77 8.60
C LEU A 136 -10.13 -8.77 8.29
N SER A 137 -10.80 -8.92 7.14
CA SER A 137 -11.93 -8.05 6.77
C SER A 137 -13.12 -8.25 7.68
N ASN A 138 -13.45 -9.51 8.04
CA ASN A 138 -14.51 -9.80 9.00
C ASN A 138 -14.17 -9.23 10.40
N LEU A 139 -12.90 -9.26 10.81
CA LEU A 139 -12.47 -8.67 12.08
C LEU A 139 -12.62 -7.15 12.13
N LEU A 140 -12.29 -6.44 11.04
CA LEU A 140 -12.31 -4.97 11.00
C LEU A 140 -13.69 -4.42 10.63
N SER A 141 -14.28 -4.96 9.58
CA SER A 141 -15.44 -4.40 8.88
C SER A 141 -16.71 -5.24 9.04
N GLY A 142 -16.60 -6.50 9.49
CA GLY A 142 -17.75 -7.41 9.63
C GLY A 142 -18.30 -7.95 8.31
N ARG A 143 -17.53 -7.88 7.21
CA ARG A 143 -17.86 -8.45 5.90
C ARG A 143 -16.71 -9.27 5.34
N ASN A 144 -17.02 -10.08 4.32
CA ASN A 144 -16.00 -10.74 3.50
C ASN A 144 -15.15 -9.69 2.77
N ALA A 145 -13.89 -10.05 2.50
CA ALA A 145 -12.95 -9.14 1.88
C ALA A 145 -13.38 -8.80 0.44
N SER A 146 -13.21 -7.55 0.06
CA SER A 146 -13.30 -7.13 -1.34
C SER A 146 -11.90 -7.02 -1.94
N GLN A 147 -11.82 -6.95 -3.27
CA GLN A 147 -10.55 -6.64 -3.95
C GLN A 147 -9.93 -5.32 -3.46
N TRP A 148 -10.75 -4.33 -3.10
CA TRP A 148 -10.32 -3.04 -2.57
C TRP A 148 -9.76 -3.19 -1.16
N PHE A 149 -10.34 -4.08 -0.34
CA PHE A 149 -9.82 -4.38 0.98
C PHE A 149 -8.43 -5.03 0.91
N VAL A 150 -8.23 -5.99 0.00
CA VAL A 150 -6.93 -6.63 -0.23
C VAL A 150 -5.91 -5.58 -0.66
N TYR A 151 -6.26 -4.77 -1.66
CA TYR A 151 -5.42 -3.69 -2.14
C TYR A 151 -5.07 -2.68 -1.04
N GLY A 152 -6.06 -2.19 -0.30
CA GLY A 152 -5.90 -1.25 0.80
C GLY A 152 -5.02 -1.80 1.92
N THR A 153 -5.15 -3.10 2.25
CA THR A 153 -4.32 -3.77 3.25
C THR A 153 -2.86 -3.85 2.79
N LEU A 154 -2.63 -4.34 1.56
CA LEU A 154 -1.28 -4.45 0.99
C LEU A 154 -0.61 -3.09 0.85
N TYR A 155 -1.37 -2.08 0.42
CA TYR A 155 -0.89 -0.71 0.26
C TYR A 155 -0.53 -0.07 1.61
N THR A 156 -1.37 -0.27 2.64
CA THR A 156 -1.10 0.22 3.99
C THR A 156 0.16 -0.41 4.56
N ILE A 157 0.32 -1.73 4.43
CA ILE A 157 1.54 -2.43 4.88
C ILE A 157 2.78 -1.94 4.12
N ALA A 158 2.67 -1.75 2.81
CA ALA A 158 3.77 -1.21 2.01
C ALA A 158 4.17 0.19 2.48
N ILE A 159 3.20 1.08 2.73
CA ILE A 159 3.47 2.43 3.25
C ILE A 159 4.12 2.37 4.63
N LEU A 160 3.69 1.49 5.53
CA LEU A 160 4.28 1.38 6.85
C LEU A 160 5.71 0.84 6.81
N ALA A 161 5.93 -0.24 6.03
CA ALA A 161 7.24 -0.87 5.90
C ALA A 161 8.25 0.05 5.20
N PHE A 162 7.85 0.70 4.10
CA PHE A 162 8.71 1.68 3.43
C PHE A 162 8.83 2.98 4.22
N GLY A 163 7.79 3.39 4.94
CA GLY A 163 7.82 4.54 5.84
C GLY A 163 8.87 4.35 6.93
N TYR A 164 8.90 3.18 7.58
CA TYR A 164 9.97 2.82 8.53
C TYR A 164 11.36 2.90 7.89
N LYS A 165 11.53 2.31 6.70
CA LYS A 165 12.79 2.39 5.94
C LYS A 165 13.22 3.84 5.67
N PHE A 166 12.27 4.73 5.33
CA PHE A 166 12.57 6.13 5.05
C PHE A 166 12.87 6.95 6.31
N ILE A 167 12.17 6.68 7.42
CA ILE A 167 12.51 7.25 8.73
C ILE A 167 13.95 6.88 9.11
N LEU A 168 14.34 5.62 8.88
CA LEU A 168 15.69 5.15 9.16
C LEU A 168 16.74 5.79 8.24
N LYS A 169 16.44 5.90 6.94
CA LYS A 169 17.32 6.54 5.95
C LYS A 169 17.53 8.03 6.25
N TYR A 170 16.50 8.73 6.71
CA TYR A 170 16.53 10.16 7.01
C TYR A 170 16.53 10.45 8.51
N ARG A 171 17.11 9.56 9.33
CA ARG A 171 17.03 9.65 10.80
C ARG A 171 17.59 10.94 11.42
N HIS A 172 18.44 11.66 10.68
CA HIS A 172 19.06 12.92 11.10
C HIS A 172 18.23 14.15 10.72
N ASN A 173 17.17 13.99 9.93
CA ASN A 173 16.33 15.08 9.45
C ASN A 173 14.92 14.99 10.04
N ARG A 174 14.66 15.80 11.07
CA ARG A 174 13.35 15.88 11.74
C ARG A 174 12.19 16.16 10.78
N TYR A 175 12.41 17.00 9.76
CA TYR A 175 11.38 17.32 8.79
C TYR A 175 10.94 16.07 7.99
N GLN A 176 11.90 15.26 7.52
CA GLN A 176 11.58 14.04 6.77
C GLN A 176 10.93 12.96 7.65
N GLN A 177 11.32 12.87 8.93
CA GLN A 177 10.68 11.96 9.88
C GLN A 177 9.21 12.33 10.13
N ILE A 178 8.93 13.60 10.42
CA ILE A 178 7.56 14.08 10.66
C ILE A 178 6.70 13.91 9.41
N ARG A 179 7.23 14.26 8.22
CA ARG A 179 6.51 14.06 6.95
C ARG A 179 6.16 12.60 6.73
N THR A 180 7.12 11.69 6.94
CA THR A 180 6.89 10.25 6.74
C THR A 180 5.91 9.69 7.76
N GLY A 181 6.03 10.09 9.02
CA GLY A 181 5.09 9.73 10.09
C GLY A 181 3.66 10.21 9.79
N SER A 182 3.51 11.43 9.28
CA SER A 182 2.22 11.96 8.83
C SER A 182 1.60 11.08 7.74
N VAL A 183 2.36 10.76 6.69
CA VAL A 183 1.87 9.90 5.58
C VAL A 183 1.44 8.52 6.10
N MET A 184 2.23 7.91 6.99
CA MET A 184 1.89 6.62 7.61
C MET A 184 0.62 6.71 8.45
N PHE A 185 0.46 7.78 9.23
CA PHE A 185 -0.72 8.00 10.07
C PHE A 185 -1.98 8.21 9.24
N PHE A 186 -1.95 9.11 8.25
CA PHE A 186 -3.11 9.34 7.38
C PHE A 186 -3.46 8.10 6.54
N GLN A 187 -2.47 7.34 6.09
CA GLN A 187 -2.73 6.07 5.40
C GLN A 187 -3.43 5.06 6.32
N LEU A 188 -2.89 4.80 7.51
CA LEU A 188 -3.42 3.77 8.39
C LEU A 188 -4.75 4.21 9.01
N ALA A 189 -4.84 5.44 9.53
CA ALA A 189 -6.01 5.92 10.23
C ALA A 189 -7.12 6.35 9.25
N PHE A 190 -6.85 7.32 8.39
CA PHE A 190 -7.88 7.96 7.56
C PHE A 190 -8.25 7.16 6.32
N ALA A 191 -7.27 6.56 5.64
CA ALA A 191 -7.53 5.84 4.40
C ALA A 191 -7.90 4.37 4.62
N PHE A 192 -7.50 3.75 5.74
CA PHE A 192 -7.73 2.32 5.97
C PHE A 192 -8.66 2.03 7.15
N LEU A 193 -8.30 2.41 8.38
CA LEU A 193 -9.07 2.02 9.57
C LEU A 193 -10.42 2.71 9.67
N ILE A 194 -10.48 4.04 9.49
CA ILE A 194 -11.73 4.79 9.65
C ILE A 194 -12.80 4.30 8.66
N PRO A 195 -12.54 4.15 7.35
CA PRO A 195 -13.54 3.66 6.40
C PRO A 195 -14.07 2.26 6.75
N GLU A 196 -13.17 1.36 7.19
CA GLU A 196 -13.55 -0.01 7.55
C GLU A 196 -14.35 -0.08 8.86
N PHE A 197 -13.99 0.71 9.88
CA PHE A 197 -14.77 0.81 11.11
C PHE A 197 -16.11 1.51 10.90
N MET A 198 -16.15 2.54 10.06
CA MET A 198 -17.41 3.22 9.70
C MET A 198 -18.38 2.25 9.04
N TYR A 199 -17.90 1.38 8.17
CA TYR A 199 -18.73 0.34 7.55
C TYR A 199 -19.28 -0.63 8.61
N ARG A 200 -18.46 -1.07 9.58
CA ARG A 200 -18.92 -1.95 10.66
C ARG A 200 -19.99 -1.33 11.54
N MET A 201 -19.89 -0.02 11.80
CA MET A 201 -20.84 0.71 12.64
C MET A 201 -22.09 1.15 11.89
N ASN A 202 -22.03 1.34 10.57
CA ASN A 202 -23.11 1.82 9.71
C ASN A 202 -23.11 1.06 8.38
N SER A 203 -23.74 -0.11 8.38
CA SER A 203 -23.70 -1.14 7.33
C SER A 203 -24.15 -0.70 5.93
N GLY A 204 -24.77 0.47 5.79
CA GLY A 204 -25.23 0.98 4.50
C GLY A 204 -24.29 1.99 3.84
N LEU A 205 -23.28 2.52 4.54
CA LEU A 205 -22.46 3.61 4.00
C LEU A 205 -21.51 3.11 2.89
N PRO A 206 -21.48 3.77 1.71
CA PRO A 206 -20.46 3.48 0.70
C PRO A 206 -19.06 3.79 1.28
N TYR A 207 -18.06 3.04 0.84
CA TYR A 207 -16.68 3.20 1.29
C TYR A 207 -16.20 4.62 0.99
N TYR A 208 -15.91 5.39 2.04
CA TYR A 208 -15.44 6.77 1.94
C TYR A 208 -14.06 6.93 2.55
N ASP A 209 -13.06 7.15 1.70
CA ASP A 209 -11.73 7.56 2.15
C ASP A 209 -11.78 9.05 2.54
N LEU A 210 -11.70 9.34 3.84
CA LEU A 210 -11.71 10.71 4.37
C LEU A 210 -10.53 11.57 3.87
N LYS A 211 -9.46 10.96 3.34
CA LYS A 211 -8.33 11.68 2.72
C LYS A 211 -8.66 12.14 1.30
N SER A 212 -9.60 11.48 0.63
CA SER A 212 -9.94 11.79 -0.75
C SER A 212 -10.70 13.11 -0.82
N ILE A 213 -10.05 14.13 -1.41
CA ILE A 213 -10.59 15.49 -1.56
C ILE A 213 -10.66 15.81 -3.06
N TRP A 214 -11.78 16.37 -3.50
CA TRP A 214 -11.93 16.89 -4.86
C TRP A 214 -10.98 18.09 -5.10
N PRO A 215 -10.29 18.19 -6.24
CA PRO A 215 -10.51 17.47 -7.50
C PRO A 215 -9.72 16.15 -7.65
N LEU A 216 -8.99 15.66 -6.63
CA LEU A 216 -8.25 14.40 -6.79
C LEU A 216 -9.12 13.15 -6.71
N ASN A 217 -10.26 13.22 -6.04
CA ASN A 217 -11.26 12.17 -6.08
C ASN A 217 -12.61 12.77 -6.50
N TYR A 218 -13.06 12.41 -7.71
CA TYR A 218 -14.34 12.84 -8.26
C TYR A 218 -15.51 11.94 -7.82
N TYR A 219 -15.22 10.70 -7.41
CA TYR A 219 -16.21 9.67 -7.13
C TYR A 219 -17.17 10.06 -5.99
N ILE A 220 -16.74 10.95 -5.09
CA ILE A 220 -17.57 11.46 -3.97
C ILE A 220 -18.83 12.18 -4.48
N PHE A 221 -18.71 12.88 -5.61
CA PHE A 221 -19.79 13.64 -6.24
C PHE A 221 -20.46 12.91 -7.39
N ASP A 222 -20.08 11.66 -7.68
CA ASP A 222 -20.77 10.84 -8.66
C ASP A 222 -22.17 10.46 -8.17
N GLU A 223 -23.10 10.33 -9.11
CA GLU A 223 -24.51 10.07 -8.83
C GLU A 223 -24.74 8.84 -7.94
N TRP A 224 -23.98 7.77 -8.14
CA TRP A 224 -24.09 6.54 -7.34
C TRP A 224 -23.61 6.74 -5.89
N SER A 225 -22.53 7.49 -5.68
CA SER A 225 -21.97 7.73 -4.36
C SER A 225 -22.83 8.73 -3.59
N VAL A 226 -23.32 9.78 -4.24
CA VAL A 226 -24.23 10.76 -3.64
C VAL A 226 -25.55 10.11 -3.25
N LYS A 227 -26.15 9.29 -4.13
CA LYS A 227 -27.35 8.50 -3.79
C LYS A 227 -27.08 7.55 -2.62
N GLY A 228 -25.92 6.89 -2.62
CA GLY A 228 -25.48 6.03 -1.52
C GLY A 228 -25.30 6.79 -0.20
N PHE A 229 -24.77 8.00 -0.19
CA PHE A 229 -24.68 8.81 1.04
C PHE A 229 -26.05 9.32 1.49
N LEU A 230 -26.87 9.81 0.58
CA LEU A 230 -28.21 10.32 0.92
C LEU A 230 -29.15 9.22 1.43
N SER A 231 -29.02 7.98 0.96
CA SER A 231 -29.80 6.84 1.45
C SER A 231 -29.42 6.40 2.87
N ASN A 232 -28.29 6.89 3.42
CA ASN A 232 -27.79 6.56 4.76
C ASN A 232 -28.09 7.64 5.81
N GLY A 233 -29.04 8.53 5.53
CA GLY A 233 -29.54 9.52 6.48
C GLY A 233 -28.46 10.51 6.96
N ASN A 234 -28.52 10.90 8.23
CA ASN A 234 -27.73 12.01 8.79
C ASN A 234 -26.21 11.79 8.70
N ILE A 235 -25.74 10.54 8.77
CA ILE A 235 -24.29 10.25 8.73
C ILE A 235 -23.75 10.38 7.31
N GLY A 236 -24.48 9.89 6.30
CA GLY A 236 -24.09 10.08 4.91
C GLY A 236 -24.13 11.55 4.49
N LEU A 237 -25.11 12.31 4.99
CA LEU A 237 -25.17 13.76 4.79
C LEU A 237 -23.99 14.47 5.47
N ALA A 238 -23.61 14.08 6.68
CA ALA A 238 -22.43 14.63 7.37
C ALA A 238 -21.12 14.35 6.60
N LEU A 239 -20.99 13.20 5.95
CA LEU A 239 -19.82 12.86 5.13
C LEU A 239 -19.78 13.62 3.81
N LEU A 240 -20.94 13.81 3.15
CA LEU A 240 -21.04 14.69 1.99
C LEU A 240 -20.68 16.14 2.36
N LEU A 241 -21.21 16.63 3.48
CA LEU A 241 -20.91 17.96 3.98
C LEU A 241 -19.44 18.09 4.39
N PHE A 242 -18.86 17.07 5.01
CA PHE A 242 -17.42 16.99 5.26
C PHE A 242 -16.62 17.02 3.96
N GLY A 243 -17.04 16.32 2.91
CA GLY A 243 -16.46 16.38 1.58
C GLY A 243 -16.44 17.81 1.04
N VAL A 244 -17.55 18.54 1.12
CA VAL A 244 -17.65 19.95 0.69
C VAL A 244 -16.79 20.88 1.57
N VAL A 245 -16.90 20.77 2.90
CA VAL A 245 -16.11 21.55 3.87
C VAL A 245 -14.61 21.29 3.70
N SER A 246 -14.23 20.06 3.35
CA SER A 246 -12.84 19.70 3.13
C SER A 246 -12.23 20.47 1.96
N ILE A 247 -13.01 20.77 0.92
CA ILE A 247 -12.59 21.53 -0.26
C ILE A 247 -12.49 23.02 0.05
N PHE A 248 -13.53 23.60 0.67
CA PHE A 248 -13.64 25.06 0.81
C PHE A 248 -12.98 25.62 2.08
N ILE A 249 -12.82 24.80 3.12
CA ILE A 249 -12.33 25.27 4.43
C ILE A 249 -11.04 24.55 4.82
N ILE A 250 -11.06 23.21 4.88
CA ILE A 250 -9.90 22.45 5.41
C ILE A 250 -8.70 22.57 4.47
N THR A 251 -8.90 22.35 3.16
CA THR A 251 -7.84 22.40 2.15
C THR A 251 -7.18 23.78 2.09
N PRO A 252 -7.90 24.92 2.02
CA PRO A 252 -7.27 26.25 2.02
C PRO A 252 -6.54 26.55 3.32
N ILE A 253 -7.09 26.21 4.49
CA ILE A 253 -6.44 26.46 5.79
C ILE A 253 -5.15 25.65 5.93
N LEU A 254 -5.20 24.35 5.59
CA LEU A 254 -4.03 23.49 5.65
C LEU A 254 -2.99 23.90 4.60
N THR A 255 -3.41 24.30 3.40
CA THR A 255 -2.52 24.81 2.36
C THR A 255 -1.88 26.13 2.76
N TYR A 256 -2.61 27.03 3.41
CA TYR A 256 -2.08 28.30 3.90
C TYR A 256 -1.03 28.08 5.00
N LYS A 257 -1.32 27.23 6.00
CA LYS A 257 -0.42 27.01 7.14
C LYS A 257 0.76 26.09 6.83
N TYR A 258 0.54 25.05 6.02
CA TYR A 258 1.51 23.98 5.79
C TYR A 258 1.98 23.87 4.33
N GLY A 259 1.49 24.72 3.42
CA GLY A 259 1.86 24.66 2.00
C GLY A 259 1.47 23.31 1.38
N LYS A 260 2.35 22.73 0.55
CA LYS A 260 2.16 21.39 -0.04
C LYS A 260 2.45 20.22 0.94
N ARG A 261 2.67 20.49 2.23
CA ARG A 261 3.22 19.51 3.19
C ARG A 261 2.16 18.64 3.87
N TRP A 262 0.88 18.98 3.72
CA TRP A 262 -0.24 18.27 4.35
C TRP A 262 -0.88 17.20 3.43
N TYR A 263 -0.41 17.10 2.19
CA TYR A 263 -0.89 16.15 1.16
C TYR A 263 -0.36 14.71 1.37
#